data_AF-A0A183CGU8-F1
#
_entry.id   AF-A0A183CGU8-F1
#
_cell.length_a   1.000
_cell.length_b   1.000
_cell.length_c   1.000
_cell.angle_alpha   90.00
_cell.angle_beta   90.00
_cell.angle_gamma   90.00
#
_symmetry.space_group_name_H-M   'P 1'
#
loop_
_entity.id
_entity.type
_entity.pdbx_description
1 polymer ?
#
loop_
_entity_poly.entity_id
_entity_poly.type
_entity_poly.pdbx_seq_one_letter_code
_entity_poly.pdbx_strand_id
1 'polypeptide(L)'
;MVVGFDGIRLRRARRRNAAQIVKRYGGEQLPIPQVPLPTKVIGFKCIWISYVDQTIMEFLKRIRLLFDSSGTNVAIMTSFNQNRSWEIIWQSIWPLVNDNICGLRWLEPTQLDRLRQFSPAILRNCANLRSIVSYGLFPKFPAEDNAEASSAQAVAKWLLTPRGDGLPKMLCYDYRFAKIEGFKGSFVSASEPVNFIIRLRSSSGIEPSFELTNNWTGERLTFRQIDKDKWLLVRCPIAREEDKWTNWEKEAIQWQWTHQWNRMAINFQDCDIGGGMVEANEGPSEPKKPKK
;
A
#
# COMPACT_ATOMS: atom_id res chain seq x y z
N MET A 1 17.62 -23.24 5.16
CA MET A 1 16.29 -23.58 4.64
C MET A 1 15.31 -22.55 5.19
N VAL A 2 14.85 -21.63 4.35
CA VAL A 2 13.90 -20.58 4.75
C VAL A 2 12.52 -21.22 4.86
N VAL A 3 12.00 -21.37 6.08
CA VAL A 3 10.66 -21.92 6.29
C VAL A 3 9.68 -20.77 6.10
N GLY A 4 9.22 -20.52 4.88
CA GLY A 4 8.07 -19.66 4.62
C GLY A 4 6.83 -20.52 4.36
N PHE A 5 5.65 -20.06 4.77
CA PHE A 5 4.41 -20.75 4.38
C PHE A 5 3.82 -20.18 3.09
N ASP A 6 3.17 -21.08 2.35
CA ASP A 6 2.47 -20.80 1.10
C ASP A 6 1.34 -19.77 1.27
N GLY A 7 0.73 -19.37 0.14
CA GLY A 7 -0.39 -18.43 0.18
C GLY A 7 -1.60 -18.98 0.97
N ILE A 8 -2.04 -18.26 2.01
CA ILE A 8 -3.24 -18.58 2.79
C ILE A 8 -4.40 -17.62 2.48
N ARG A 9 -5.63 -18.09 2.68
CA ARG A 9 -6.85 -17.29 2.62
C ARG A 9 -7.66 -17.48 3.90
N LEU A 10 -7.99 -16.36 4.54
CA LEU A 10 -8.86 -16.25 5.70
C LEU A 10 -10.27 -15.97 5.20
N ARG A 11 -11.22 -16.89 5.40
CA ARG A 11 -12.58 -16.77 4.85
C ARG A 11 -13.62 -17.34 5.81
N ARG A 12 -14.90 -16.99 5.58
CA ARG A 12 -16.04 -17.62 6.24
C ARG A 12 -16.17 -19.09 5.82
N ALA A 13 -16.52 -19.97 6.74
CA ALA A 13 -16.88 -21.35 6.43
C ALA A 13 -18.22 -21.41 5.68
N ARG A 14 -18.35 -22.32 4.71
CA ARG A 14 -19.58 -22.44 3.88
C ARG A 14 -20.79 -22.96 4.65
N ARG A 15 -20.59 -23.73 5.72
CA ARG A 15 -21.65 -24.42 6.48
C ARG A 15 -21.75 -23.99 7.94
N ARG A 16 -20.84 -23.16 8.42
CA ARG A 16 -20.76 -22.69 9.82
C ARG A 16 -20.46 -21.21 9.80
N ASN A 17 -21.06 -20.45 10.73
CA ASN A 17 -20.71 -19.04 10.96
C ASN A 17 -19.38 -18.94 11.72
N ALA A 18 -18.31 -19.47 11.14
CA ALA A 18 -16.99 -19.52 11.74
C ALA A 18 -15.92 -19.20 10.69
N ALA A 19 -14.82 -18.58 11.13
CA ALA A 19 -13.62 -18.40 10.32
C ALA A 19 -12.92 -19.75 10.01
N GLN A 20 -12.25 -19.79 8.86
CA GLN A 20 -11.35 -20.87 8.49
C GLN A 20 -10.15 -20.37 7.67
N ILE A 21 -9.04 -21.09 7.75
CA ILE A 21 -7.85 -20.87 6.94
C ILE A 21 -7.79 -21.94 5.86
N VAL A 22 -7.59 -21.52 4.61
CA VAL A 22 -7.41 -22.43 3.49
C VAL A 22 -6.19 -22.06 2.66
N LYS A 23 -5.57 -23.04 2.01
CA LYS A 23 -4.53 -22.76 1.01
C LYS A 23 -5.15 -22.07 -0.21
N ARG A 24 -4.51 -21.02 -0.72
CA ARG A 24 -5.07 -20.14 -1.78
C ARG A 24 -5.36 -20.86 -3.10
N TYR A 25 -4.60 -21.91 -3.44
CA TYR A 25 -4.73 -22.65 -4.71
C TYR A 25 -5.53 -23.96 -4.59
N GLY A 26 -6.63 -23.94 -3.81
CA GLY A 26 -7.57 -25.07 -3.77
C GLY A 26 -7.15 -26.24 -2.88
N GLY A 27 -6.32 -25.98 -1.87
CA GLY A 27 -5.86 -27.02 -0.93
C GLY A 27 -6.76 -27.23 0.28
N GLU A 28 -6.33 -28.19 1.11
CA GLU A 28 -6.98 -28.63 2.35
C GLU A 28 -7.32 -27.48 3.31
N GLN A 29 -8.38 -27.68 4.09
CA GLN A 29 -8.71 -26.82 5.22
C GLN A 29 -7.64 -27.00 6.29
N LEU A 30 -7.07 -25.89 6.75
CA LEU A 30 -6.12 -25.90 7.86
C LEU A 30 -6.85 -25.40 9.11
N PRO A 31 -6.73 -26.10 10.25
CA PRO A 31 -7.18 -25.54 11.52
C PRO A 31 -6.41 -24.25 11.77
N ILE A 32 -7.08 -23.26 12.38
CA ILE A 32 -6.40 -22.03 12.82
C ILE A 32 -5.36 -22.45 13.85
N PRO A 33 -4.06 -22.19 13.62
CA PRO A 33 -3.03 -22.58 14.56
C PRO A 33 -3.30 -21.97 15.93
N GLN A 34 -3.56 -22.82 16.92
CA GLN A 34 -3.78 -22.39 18.30
C GLN A 34 -2.46 -22.17 19.07
N VAL A 35 -1.36 -22.67 18.51
CA VAL A 35 -0.01 -22.58 19.05
C VAL A 35 0.75 -21.50 18.27
N PRO A 36 1.64 -20.72 18.92
CA PRO A 36 2.51 -19.78 18.21
C PRO A 36 3.25 -20.46 17.06
N LEU A 37 3.39 -19.74 15.93
CA LEU A 37 4.17 -20.25 14.81
C LEU A 37 5.64 -20.45 15.25
N PRO A 38 6.34 -21.46 14.73
CA PRO A 38 7.75 -21.64 15.02
C PRO A 38 8.53 -20.36 14.69
N THR A 39 9.42 -19.95 15.59
CA THR A 39 10.27 -18.73 15.46
C THR A 39 11.16 -18.73 14.21
N LYS A 40 11.25 -19.87 13.50
CA LYS A 40 12.01 -20.05 12.26
C LYS A 40 11.24 -19.61 11.00
N VAL A 41 9.98 -19.22 11.12
CA VAL A 41 9.21 -18.70 9.99
C VAL A 41 9.56 -17.22 9.76
N ILE A 42 10.22 -16.93 8.65
CA ILE A 42 10.77 -15.59 8.35
C ILE A 42 10.05 -14.87 7.19
N GLY A 43 8.91 -15.41 6.73
CA GLY A 43 8.12 -14.77 5.68
C GLY A 43 6.97 -15.63 5.16
N PHE A 44 6.18 -15.06 4.26
CA PHE A 44 5.00 -15.73 3.67
C PHE A 44 4.81 -15.33 2.22
N LYS A 45 4.21 -16.19 1.40
CA LYS A 45 3.95 -15.82 -0.02
C LYS A 45 2.81 -14.81 -0.16
N CYS A 46 1.69 -15.06 0.52
CA CYS A 46 0.53 -14.16 0.54
C CYS A 46 -0.46 -14.53 1.65
N ILE A 47 -1.05 -13.53 2.31
CA ILE A 47 -2.22 -13.65 3.18
C ILE A 47 -3.37 -12.92 2.51
N TRP A 48 -4.48 -13.61 2.28
CA TRP A 48 -5.70 -13.03 1.70
C TRP A 48 -6.82 -13.02 2.75
N ILE A 49 -7.24 -11.84 3.18
CA ILE A 49 -8.29 -11.65 4.18
C ILE A 49 -9.59 -11.36 3.45
N SER A 50 -10.54 -12.29 3.49
CA SER A 50 -11.90 -12.12 2.93
C SER A 50 -13.01 -12.34 3.94
N TYR A 51 -12.67 -12.39 5.21
CA TYR A 51 -13.58 -12.51 6.34
C TYR A 51 -12.82 -12.14 7.61
N VAL A 52 -13.49 -11.46 8.53
CA VAL A 52 -12.90 -11.05 9.80
C VAL A 52 -13.83 -11.40 10.96
N ASP A 53 -13.28 -12.08 11.96
CA ASP A 53 -13.89 -12.30 13.27
C ASP A 53 -12.79 -12.22 14.34
N GLN A 54 -13.16 -12.36 15.61
CA GLN A 54 -12.21 -12.35 16.71
C GLN A 54 -11.08 -13.37 16.52
N THR A 55 -11.40 -14.57 16.00
CA THR A 55 -10.43 -15.64 15.76
C THR A 55 -9.39 -15.24 14.71
N ILE A 56 -9.83 -14.60 13.62
CA ILE A 56 -8.92 -14.06 12.60
C ILE A 56 -8.04 -12.95 13.18
N MET A 57 -8.61 -12.07 14.01
CA MET A 57 -7.82 -11.00 14.62
C MET A 57 -6.75 -11.53 15.59
N GLU A 58 -7.08 -12.52 16.40
CA GLU A 58 -6.11 -13.21 17.26
C GLU A 58 -5.03 -13.89 16.42
N PHE A 59 -5.40 -14.55 15.32
CA PHE A 59 -4.44 -15.14 14.41
C PHE A 59 -3.50 -14.07 13.81
N LEU A 60 -4.01 -12.95 13.32
CA LEU A 60 -3.21 -11.85 12.80
C LEU A 60 -2.24 -11.27 13.85
N LYS A 61 -2.70 -11.10 15.09
CA LYS A 61 -1.85 -10.67 16.21
C LYS A 61 -0.73 -11.67 16.50
N ARG A 62 -1.02 -12.98 16.46
CA ARG A 62 0.00 -14.03 16.68
C ARG A 62 1.08 -14.05 15.60
N ILE A 63 0.73 -13.72 14.37
CA ILE A 63 1.67 -13.69 13.25
C ILE A 63 2.28 -12.30 13.01
N ARG A 64 2.07 -11.33 13.91
CA ARG A 64 2.58 -9.96 13.79
C ARG A 64 4.09 -9.92 13.54
N LEU A 65 4.85 -10.78 14.21
CA LEU A 65 6.30 -10.91 14.04
C LEU A 65 6.74 -11.11 12.58
N LEU A 66 5.90 -11.72 11.74
CA LEU A 66 6.19 -11.89 10.32
C LEU A 66 6.17 -10.55 9.57
N PHE A 67 5.24 -9.67 9.94
CA PHE A 67 5.15 -8.31 9.39
C PHE A 67 6.31 -7.45 9.88
N ASP A 68 6.81 -7.70 11.10
CA ASP A 68 7.92 -6.94 11.69
C ASP A 68 9.29 -7.33 11.10
N SER A 69 9.43 -8.57 10.66
CA SER A 69 10.72 -9.10 10.17
C SER A 69 11.14 -8.60 8.78
N SER A 70 10.18 -8.20 7.94
CA SER A 70 10.45 -7.83 6.55
C SER A 70 9.37 -6.91 5.99
N GLY A 71 9.74 -6.08 5.00
CA GLY A 71 8.81 -5.15 4.38
C GLY A 71 7.54 -5.84 3.86
N THR A 72 6.38 -5.35 4.29
CA THR A 72 5.07 -5.91 3.95
C THR A 72 4.45 -5.12 2.79
N ASN A 73 3.98 -5.86 1.78
CA ASN A 73 3.22 -5.33 0.66
C ASN A 73 1.73 -5.46 0.95
N VAL A 74 1.01 -4.35 1.08
CA VAL A 74 -0.42 -4.33 1.42
C VAL A 74 -1.25 -3.95 0.20
N ALA A 75 -2.32 -4.70 -0.07
CA ALA A 75 -3.36 -4.35 -1.03
C ALA A 75 -4.69 -4.29 -0.30
N ILE A 76 -5.42 -3.17 -0.42
CA ILE A 76 -6.78 -3.04 0.08
C ILE A 76 -7.69 -3.02 -1.13
N MET A 77 -8.56 -4.01 -1.27
CA MET A 77 -9.55 -4.12 -2.36
C MET A 77 -10.98 -3.95 -1.84
N THR A 78 -11.11 -3.55 -0.57
CA THR A 78 -12.38 -3.30 0.09
C THR A 78 -13.02 -2.04 -0.50
N SER A 79 -14.29 -2.13 -0.91
CA SER A 79 -14.99 -1.00 -1.55
C SER A 79 -15.13 0.18 -0.59
N PHE A 80 -15.08 1.40 -1.13
CA PHE A 80 -15.10 2.64 -0.33
C PHE A 80 -16.39 2.84 0.49
N ASN A 81 -17.49 2.15 0.16
CA ASN A 81 -18.77 2.27 0.86
C ASN A 81 -18.92 1.32 2.06
N GLN A 82 -17.94 0.46 2.34
CA GLN A 82 -17.97 -0.52 3.42
C GLN A 82 -17.47 0.10 4.74
N ASN A 83 -18.26 0.99 5.34
CA ASN A 83 -17.83 1.82 6.48
C ASN A 83 -17.29 0.98 7.65
N ARG A 84 -18.01 -0.07 8.04
CA ARG A 84 -17.62 -0.93 9.17
C ARG A 84 -16.34 -1.70 8.85
N SER A 85 -16.18 -2.12 7.61
CA SER A 85 -14.96 -2.78 7.15
C SER A 85 -13.76 -1.84 7.19
N TRP A 86 -13.93 -0.59 6.77
CA TRP A 86 -12.87 0.43 6.86
C TRP A 86 -12.49 0.76 8.30
N GLU A 87 -13.46 0.83 9.22
CA GLU A 87 -13.18 0.97 10.65
C GLU A 87 -12.34 -0.19 11.19
N ILE A 88 -12.68 -1.43 10.85
CA ILE A 88 -11.88 -2.61 11.26
C ILE A 88 -10.49 -2.59 10.63
N ILE A 89 -10.40 -2.28 9.32
CA ILE A 89 -9.12 -2.19 8.63
C ILE A 89 -8.22 -1.19 9.34
N TRP A 90 -8.75 -0.02 9.67
CA TRP A 90 -7.99 1.03 10.33
C TRP A 90 -7.64 0.72 11.78
N GLN A 91 -8.63 0.34 12.61
CA GLN A 91 -8.42 0.20 14.05
C GLN A 91 -7.72 -1.10 14.41
N SER A 92 -7.93 -2.16 13.63
CA SER A 92 -7.53 -3.51 14.02
C SER A 92 -6.43 -4.11 13.14
N ILE A 93 -6.45 -3.87 11.83
CA ILE A 93 -5.51 -4.50 10.89
C ILE A 93 -4.31 -3.60 10.61
N TRP A 94 -4.53 -2.31 10.36
CA TRP A 94 -3.50 -1.34 10.01
C TRP A 94 -2.36 -1.25 11.05
N PRO A 95 -2.63 -1.18 12.37
CA PRO A 95 -1.58 -1.09 13.38
C PRO A 95 -0.72 -2.36 13.51
N LEU A 96 -1.13 -3.47 12.88
CA LEU A 96 -0.34 -4.70 12.86
C LEU A 96 0.74 -4.68 11.78
N VAL A 97 0.65 -3.78 10.80
CA VAL A 97 1.54 -3.77 9.62
C VAL A 97 2.16 -2.41 9.31
N ASN A 98 1.58 -1.30 9.79
CA ASN A 98 1.93 0.07 9.43
C ASN A 98 3.43 0.40 9.54
N ASP A 99 4.10 -0.10 10.59
CA ASP A 99 5.51 0.16 10.87
C ASP A 99 6.41 -0.37 9.75
N ASN A 100 6.00 -1.44 9.06
CA ASN A 100 6.80 -2.15 8.05
C ASN A 100 6.15 -2.22 6.68
N ILE A 101 5.12 -1.41 6.38
CA ILE A 101 4.58 -1.32 5.03
C ILE A 101 5.66 -0.76 4.09
N CYS A 102 6.15 -1.60 3.17
CA CYS A 102 7.10 -1.17 2.14
C CYS A 102 6.44 -0.90 0.79
N GLY A 103 5.21 -1.39 0.60
CA GLY A 103 4.48 -1.24 -0.65
C GLY A 103 2.97 -1.20 -0.48
N LEU A 104 2.32 -0.25 -1.15
CA LEU A 104 0.87 -0.22 -1.33
C LEU A 104 0.52 -0.64 -2.76
N ARG A 105 -0.31 -1.67 -2.91
CA ARG A 105 -0.67 -2.25 -4.20
C ARG A 105 -2.13 -2.01 -4.52
N TRP A 106 -2.38 -1.76 -5.80
CA TRP A 106 -3.73 -1.53 -6.34
C TRP A 106 -4.48 -0.43 -5.58
N LEU A 107 -3.74 0.62 -5.20
CA LEU A 107 -4.30 1.73 -4.43
C LEU A 107 -5.14 2.59 -5.37
N GLU A 108 -6.45 2.57 -5.18
CA GLU A 108 -7.38 3.43 -5.90
C GLU A 108 -7.53 4.78 -5.19
N PRO A 109 -7.88 5.87 -5.91
CA PRO A 109 -8.11 7.18 -5.30
C PRO A 109 -9.13 7.14 -4.14
N THR A 110 -10.25 6.44 -4.32
CA THR A 110 -11.32 6.33 -3.32
C THR A 110 -10.88 5.58 -2.06
N GLN A 111 -9.98 4.61 -2.18
CA GLN A 111 -9.40 3.88 -1.06
C GLN A 111 -8.42 4.76 -0.29
N LEU A 112 -7.60 5.55 -0.99
CA LEU A 112 -6.71 6.51 -0.35
C LEU A 112 -7.50 7.62 0.36
N ASP A 113 -8.60 8.09 -0.22
CA ASP A 113 -9.49 9.06 0.45
C ASP A 113 -9.99 8.52 1.80
N ARG A 114 -10.36 7.23 1.86
CA ARG A 114 -10.74 6.57 3.12
C ARG A 114 -9.59 6.49 4.11
N LEU A 115 -8.40 6.10 3.68
CA LEU A 115 -7.22 6.09 4.56
C LEU A 115 -6.90 7.51 5.10
N ARG A 116 -7.07 8.53 4.27
CA ARG A 116 -6.79 9.93 4.62
C ARG A 116 -7.81 10.53 5.60
N GLN A 117 -9.04 10.01 5.65
CA GLN A 117 -10.01 10.39 6.68
C GLN A 117 -9.52 10.05 8.08
N PHE A 118 -8.75 8.97 8.23
CA PHE A 118 -8.16 8.59 9.51
C PHE A 118 -6.87 9.34 9.82
N SER A 119 -6.02 9.53 8.82
CA SER A 119 -4.80 10.32 8.94
C SER A 119 -4.47 10.98 7.60
N PRO A 120 -4.59 12.31 7.47
CA PRO A 120 -4.34 12.99 6.20
C PRO A 120 -2.94 12.71 5.60
N ALA A 121 -1.94 12.59 6.48
CA ALA A 121 -0.54 12.32 6.16
C ALA A 121 -0.17 10.82 6.11
N ILE A 122 -1.17 9.92 6.00
CA ILE A 122 -0.96 8.46 6.17
C ILE A 122 0.17 7.88 5.32
N LEU A 123 0.37 8.35 4.09
CA LEU A 123 1.43 7.86 3.22
C LEU A 123 2.83 8.22 3.74
N ARG A 124 2.99 9.42 4.34
CA ARG A 124 4.27 9.84 4.93
C ARG A 124 4.53 9.19 6.28
N ASN A 125 3.47 8.87 7.02
CA ASN A 125 3.57 8.19 8.31
C ASN A 125 4.09 6.75 8.17
N CYS A 126 3.97 6.13 6.99
CA CYS A 126 4.61 4.86 6.68
C CYS A 126 6.09 5.07 6.32
N ALA A 127 6.98 5.10 7.31
CA ALA A 127 8.41 5.38 7.12
C ALA A 127 9.08 4.44 6.09
N ASN A 128 8.69 3.17 6.07
CA ASN A 128 9.23 2.16 5.18
C ASN A 128 8.60 2.16 3.77
N LEU A 129 7.55 2.95 3.52
CA LEU A 129 6.79 2.93 2.26
C LEU A 129 7.65 3.40 1.09
N ARG A 130 8.08 2.44 0.27
CA ARG A 130 8.97 2.65 -0.87
C ARG A 130 8.19 2.64 -2.18
N SER A 131 7.16 1.81 -2.27
CA SER A 131 6.47 1.57 -3.54
C SER A 131 4.96 1.82 -3.44
N ILE A 132 4.40 2.51 -4.44
CA ILE A 132 2.95 2.61 -4.64
C ILE A 132 2.65 2.13 -6.05
N VAL A 133 1.68 1.23 -6.18
CA VAL A 133 1.10 0.81 -7.46
C VAL A 133 -0.34 1.27 -7.48
N SER A 134 -0.70 2.12 -8.45
CA SER A 134 -2.03 2.69 -8.55
C SER A 134 -2.62 2.63 -9.97
N TYR A 135 -3.94 2.48 -10.00
CA TYR A 135 -4.80 2.73 -11.14
C TYR A 135 -5.46 4.09 -10.97
N GLY A 136 -4.92 5.13 -11.62
CA GLY A 136 -5.57 6.45 -11.68
C GLY A 136 -5.15 7.48 -10.61
N LEU A 137 -4.21 7.16 -9.71
CA LEU A 137 -3.65 8.12 -8.77
C LEU A 137 -2.34 8.73 -9.29
N PHE A 138 -2.46 9.75 -10.15
CA PHE A 138 -1.30 10.51 -10.63
C PHE A 138 -0.98 11.68 -9.69
N PRO A 139 0.29 11.99 -9.38
CA PRO A 139 0.64 13.09 -8.48
C PRO A 139 0.15 14.44 -8.99
N LYS A 140 -0.44 15.23 -8.10
CA LYS A 140 -0.93 16.59 -8.38
C LYS A 140 -0.14 17.61 -7.57
N PHE A 141 0.20 18.72 -8.22
CA PHE A 141 0.94 19.83 -7.60
C PHE A 141 0.01 21.05 -7.40
N PRO A 142 0.23 21.90 -6.37
CA PRO A 142 1.27 21.79 -5.34
C PRO A 142 1.04 20.59 -4.41
N ALA A 143 2.15 19.99 -3.98
CA ALA A 143 2.15 18.79 -3.15
C ALA A 143 1.73 19.11 -1.72
N GLU A 144 0.63 18.52 -1.25
CA GLU A 144 0.10 18.68 0.10
C GLU A 144 -0.62 17.43 0.60
N ASP A 145 -0.66 17.24 1.91
CA ASP A 145 -1.27 16.10 2.59
C ASP A 145 -2.11 16.48 3.81
N ASN A 146 -2.49 17.76 3.93
CA ASN A 146 -3.45 18.20 4.93
C ASN A 146 -4.86 17.61 4.64
N ALA A 147 -5.82 17.84 5.54
CA ALA A 147 -7.17 17.25 5.43
C ALA A 147 -7.91 17.68 4.15
N GLU A 148 -7.65 18.88 3.65
CA GLU A 148 -8.29 19.46 2.46
C GLU A 148 -7.63 19.03 1.14
N ALA A 149 -6.39 18.54 1.20
CA ALA A 149 -5.67 18.10 0.03
C ALA A 149 -6.40 16.96 -0.69
N SER A 150 -6.17 16.81 -1.98
CA SER A 150 -6.61 15.62 -2.72
C SER A 150 -5.66 14.45 -2.51
N SER A 151 -6.14 13.22 -2.70
CA SER A 151 -5.29 12.01 -2.70
C SER A 151 -4.11 12.10 -3.68
N ALA A 152 -4.29 12.74 -4.83
CA ALA A 152 -3.22 13.01 -5.80
C ALA A 152 -2.13 13.96 -5.25
N GLN A 153 -2.51 14.97 -4.47
CA GLN A 153 -1.56 15.86 -3.81
C GLN A 153 -0.81 15.14 -2.69
N ALA A 154 -1.49 14.27 -1.94
CA ALA A 154 -0.86 13.49 -0.88
C ALA A 154 0.20 12.54 -1.44
N VAL A 155 -0.03 11.92 -2.62
CA VAL A 155 1.01 11.14 -3.31
C VAL A 155 2.17 12.02 -3.75
N ALA A 156 1.92 13.21 -4.29
CA ALA A 156 2.99 14.15 -4.63
C ALA A 156 3.82 14.51 -3.39
N LYS A 157 3.17 14.75 -2.24
CA LYS A 157 3.83 15.06 -0.97
C LYS A 157 4.67 13.89 -0.47
N TRP A 158 4.14 12.67 -0.52
CA TRP A 158 4.88 11.46 -0.19
C TRP A 158 6.11 11.30 -1.09
N LEU A 159 5.95 11.49 -2.40
CA LEU A 159 7.02 11.35 -3.38
C LEU A 159 8.15 12.36 -3.16
N LEU A 160 7.81 13.60 -2.82
CA LEU A 160 8.76 14.69 -2.58
C LEU A 160 9.36 14.71 -1.17
N THR A 161 8.82 13.94 -0.24
CA THR A 161 9.45 13.76 1.07
C THR A 161 10.66 12.83 0.89
N PRO A 162 11.86 13.13 1.39
CA PRO A 162 12.97 12.19 1.35
C PRO A 162 12.70 10.90 2.15
N ARG A 163 13.46 9.83 1.89
CA ARG A 163 13.49 8.63 2.74
C ARG A 163 14.75 8.65 3.59
N GLY A 164 14.65 8.16 4.83
CA GLY A 164 15.80 8.07 5.74
C GLY A 164 16.89 7.09 5.27
N ASP A 165 16.55 6.11 4.42
CA ASP A 165 17.48 5.11 3.89
C ASP A 165 18.13 5.50 2.54
N GLY A 166 17.81 6.69 2.01
CA GLY A 166 18.34 7.19 0.74
C GLY A 166 17.84 6.47 -0.53
N LEU A 167 17.03 5.41 -0.39
CA LEU A 167 16.51 4.67 -1.54
C LEU A 167 15.48 5.51 -2.33
N PRO A 168 15.38 5.34 -3.66
CA PRO A 168 14.36 6.01 -4.44
C PRO A 168 12.98 5.46 -4.10
N LYS A 169 12.00 6.37 -3.97
CA LYS A 169 10.58 6.01 -3.99
C LYS A 169 10.16 5.56 -5.38
N MET A 170 9.28 4.57 -5.45
CA MET A 170 8.81 3.98 -6.70
C MET A 170 7.30 4.16 -6.83
N LEU A 171 6.88 4.88 -7.87
CA LEU A 171 5.47 5.00 -8.22
C LEU A 171 5.23 4.27 -9.54
N CYS A 172 4.34 3.29 -9.54
CA CYS A 172 3.85 2.66 -10.75
C CYS A 172 2.43 3.14 -11.03
N TYR A 173 2.24 3.74 -12.18
CA TYR A 173 0.95 4.24 -12.64
C TYR A 173 0.55 3.55 -13.94
N ASP A 174 -0.52 2.75 -13.88
CA ASP A 174 -0.99 1.86 -14.95
C ASP A 174 -2.25 2.40 -15.66
N TYR A 175 -2.35 3.73 -15.80
CA TYR A 175 -3.46 4.38 -16.50
C TYR A 175 -2.94 5.40 -17.53
N ARG A 176 -3.85 5.97 -18.34
CA ARG A 176 -3.53 6.95 -19.39
C ARG A 176 -2.78 8.15 -18.82
N PHE A 177 -1.80 8.61 -19.59
CA PHE A 177 -0.85 9.66 -19.24
C PHE A 177 -1.53 10.93 -18.71
N ALA A 178 -0.89 11.56 -17.73
CA ALA A 178 -1.29 12.84 -17.14
C ALA A 178 -0.14 13.85 -17.26
N LYS A 179 -0.47 15.15 -17.30
CA LYS A 179 0.47 16.25 -17.57
C LYS A 179 1.67 16.24 -16.62
N ILE A 180 2.87 16.27 -17.18
CA ILE A 180 4.15 16.23 -16.44
C ILE A 180 4.69 17.62 -16.07
N GLU A 181 4.05 18.69 -16.54
CA GLU A 181 4.43 20.08 -16.23
C GLU A 181 4.53 20.36 -14.72
N GLY A 182 3.65 19.75 -13.91
CA GLY A 182 3.72 19.87 -12.46
C GLY A 182 5.05 19.35 -11.88
N PHE A 183 5.60 18.27 -12.46
CA PHE A 183 6.91 17.74 -12.07
C PHE A 183 8.04 18.66 -12.48
N LYS A 184 8.01 19.20 -13.71
CA LYS A 184 9.03 20.13 -14.20
C LYS A 184 9.07 21.38 -13.31
N GLY A 185 7.92 22.00 -13.08
CA GLY A 185 7.79 23.18 -12.23
C GLY A 185 8.26 22.92 -10.80
N SER A 186 7.82 21.82 -10.18
CA SER A 186 8.24 21.44 -8.83
C SER A 186 9.72 21.06 -8.73
N PHE A 187 10.33 20.55 -9.81
CA PHE A 187 11.74 20.18 -9.83
C PHE A 187 12.64 21.42 -9.92
N VAL A 188 12.29 22.37 -10.79
CA VAL A 188 13.06 23.62 -10.97
C VAL A 188 13.04 24.47 -9.71
N SER A 189 11.92 24.50 -8.98
CA SER A 189 11.78 25.28 -7.75
C SER A 189 12.24 24.54 -6.48
N ALA A 190 12.70 23.29 -6.58
CA ALA A 190 13.08 22.50 -5.42
C ALA A 190 14.35 23.04 -4.76
N SER A 191 14.33 23.12 -3.42
CA SER A 191 15.47 23.49 -2.59
C SER A 191 16.13 22.29 -1.89
N GLU A 192 15.45 21.14 -1.87
CA GLU A 192 15.92 19.92 -1.22
C GLU A 192 15.98 18.76 -2.22
N PRO A 193 17.00 17.88 -2.11
CA PRO A 193 17.14 16.72 -2.98
C PRO A 193 16.16 15.61 -2.59
N VAL A 194 15.62 14.90 -3.59
CA VAL A 194 14.77 13.73 -3.41
C VAL A 194 14.87 12.76 -4.57
N ASN A 195 14.96 11.47 -4.24
CA ASN A 195 15.12 10.39 -5.20
C ASN A 195 13.78 9.70 -5.47
N PHE A 196 13.37 9.65 -6.73
CA PHE A 196 12.22 8.83 -7.12
C PHE A 196 12.31 8.29 -8.55
N ILE A 197 11.58 7.20 -8.77
CA ILE A 197 11.40 6.54 -10.06
C ILE A 197 9.90 6.35 -10.28
N ILE A 198 9.36 6.91 -11.35
CA ILE A 198 7.97 6.71 -11.75
C ILE A 198 7.93 5.92 -13.04
N ARG A 199 7.26 4.77 -13.00
CA ARG A 199 6.96 3.98 -14.19
C ARG A 199 5.54 4.29 -14.67
N LEU A 200 5.44 4.71 -15.92
CA LEU A 200 4.19 5.10 -16.57
C LEU A 200 3.89 4.16 -17.73
N ARG A 201 2.60 3.82 -17.90
CA ARG A 201 2.10 3.15 -19.11
C ARG A 201 1.54 4.18 -20.09
N SER A 202 1.83 4.03 -21.38
CA SER A 202 1.36 4.95 -22.41
C SER A 202 0.07 4.48 -23.09
N SER A 203 -0.81 5.44 -23.40
CA SER A 203 -1.67 5.39 -24.59
C SER A 203 -1.92 6.82 -25.11
N SER A 204 -1.26 7.18 -26.22
CA SER A 204 -1.43 8.42 -27.04
C SER A 204 -1.12 9.78 -26.37
N GLY A 205 -0.40 10.67 -27.08
CA GLY A 205 -0.22 12.09 -26.72
C GLY A 205 1.04 12.43 -25.90
N ILE A 206 2.09 11.63 -26.02
CA ILE A 206 3.28 11.71 -25.16
C ILE A 206 4.14 12.90 -25.56
N GLU A 207 4.55 13.69 -24.57
CA GLU A 207 5.62 14.67 -24.73
C GLU A 207 6.94 13.99 -25.11
N PRO A 208 7.81 14.64 -25.90
CA PRO A 208 9.16 14.15 -26.15
C PRO A 208 9.90 13.82 -24.85
N SER A 209 10.79 12.84 -24.91
CA SER A 209 11.78 12.61 -23.85
C SER A 209 12.52 13.91 -23.52
N PHE A 210 12.85 14.13 -22.26
CA PHE A 210 13.59 15.31 -21.83
C PHE A 210 14.52 14.99 -20.66
N GLU A 211 15.48 15.88 -20.44
CA GLU A 211 16.35 15.92 -19.29
C GLU A 211 16.43 17.37 -18.79
N LEU A 212 16.16 17.55 -17.50
CA LEU A 212 16.33 18.83 -16.79
C LEU A 212 17.38 18.64 -15.71
N THR A 213 18.17 19.69 -15.47
CA THR A 213 19.12 19.75 -14.37
C THR A 213 18.69 20.82 -13.37
N ASN A 214 18.86 20.52 -12.09
CA ASN A 214 18.74 21.49 -11.01
C ASN A 214 20.11 21.59 -10.35
N ASN A 215 20.86 22.66 -10.68
CA ASN A 215 22.20 22.89 -10.14
C ASN A 215 22.20 23.25 -8.65
N TRP A 216 21.06 23.71 -8.11
CA TRP A 216 20.92 24.02 -6.69
C TRP A 216 20.87 22.74 -5.84
N THR A 217 20.06 21.76 -6.26
CA THR A 217 19.99 20.47 -5.56
C THR A 217 21.02 19.45 -6.03
N GLY A 218 21.71 19.73 -7.15
CA GLY A 218 22.68 18.80 -7.76
C GLY A 218 21.99 17.57 -8.38
N GLU A 219 20.76 17.72 -8.85
CA GLU A 219 19.93 16.62 -9.37
C GLU A 219 19.59 16.78 -10.85
N ARG A 220 19.15 15.68 -11.45
CA ARG A 220 18.53 15.67 -12.77
C ARG A 220 17.15 15.01 -12.72
N LEU A 221 16.26 15.49 -13.58
CA LEU A 221 14.95 14.90 -13.87
C LEU A 221 14.93 14.46 -15.32
N THR A 222 14.84 13.15 -15.57
CA THR A 222 14.81 12.58 -16.92
C THR A 222 13.47 11.90 -17.17
N PHE A 223 12.89 12.13 -18.34
CA PHE A 223 11.74 11.38 -18.84
C PHE A 223 12.13 10.69 -20.14
N ARG A 224 12.00 9.36 -20.18
CA ARG A 224 12.41 8.56 -21.34
C ARG A 224 11.50 7.35 -21.58
N GLN A 225 11.35 6.99 -22.84
CA GLN A 225 10.75 5.72 -23.24
C GLN A 225 11.74 4.58 -23.01
N ILE A 226 11.25 3.47 -22.45
CA ILE A 226 12.07 2.28 -22.17
C ILE A 226 11.58 1.04 -22.93
N ASP A 227 10.32 1.02 -23.36
CA ASP A 227 9.66 -0.04 -24.12
C ASP A 227 8.47 0.58 -24.86
N LYS A 228 7.84 -0.15 -25.79
CA LYS A 228 6.77 0.35 -26.67
C LYS A 228 5.73 1.20 -25.91
N ASP A 229 5.23 0.67 -24.79
CA ASP A 229 4.20 1.32 -23.99
C ASP A 229 4.66 1.71 -22.58
N LYS A 230 5.97 1.67 -22.28
CA LYS A 230 6.48 1.96 -20.94
C LYS A 230 7.44 3.14 -20.94
N TRP A 231 7.23 4.02 -19.98
CA TRP A 231 7.99 5.25 -19.80
C TRP A 231 8.51 5.33 -18.37
N LEU A 232 9.65 5.98 -18.20
CA LEU A 232 10.29 6.16 -16.92
C LEU A 232 10.57 7.65 -16.70
N LEU A 233 10.06 8.19 -15.60
CA LEU A 233 10.43 9.50 -15.07
C LEU A 233 11.33 9.28 -13.84
N VAL A 234 12.55 9.78 -13.88
CA VAL A 234 13.55 9.55 -12.83
C VAL A 234 14.06 10.89 -12.33
N ARG A 235 13.98 11.12 -11.01
CA ARG A 235 14.68 12.19 -10.32
C ARG A 235 15.79 11.59 -9.47
N CYS A 236 17.03 12.04 -9.70
CA CYS A 236 18.21 11.46 -9.08
C CYS A 236 19.37 12.47 -9.00
N PRO A 237 20.40 12.22 -8.17
CA PRO A 237 21.61 13.05 -8.15
C PRO A 237 22.34 12.98 -9.50
N ILE A 238 22.99 14.07 -9.90
CA ILE A 238 23.85 14.12 -11.09
C ILE A 238 25.07 13.22 -10.87
N ALA A 239 25.75 13.38 -9.73
CA ALA A 239 26.81 12.48 -9.29
C ALA A 239 26.19 11.26 -8.59
N ARG A 240 26.06 10.14 -9.31
CA ARG A 240 25.45 8.92 -8.80
C ARG A 240 26.22 7.67 -9.20
N GLU A 241 26.11 6.63 -8.38
CA GLU A 241 26.62 5.29 -8.74
C GLU A 241 25.70 4.65 -9.79
N GLU A 242 26.12 4.66 -11.06
CA GLU A 242 25.29 4.22 -12.18
C GLU A 242 24.87 2.73 -12.07
N ASP A 243 25.71 1.87 -11.50
CA ASP A 243 25.34 0.46 -11.30
C ASP A 243 24.18 0.30 -10.31
N LYS A 244 24.21 1.05 -9.20
CA LYS A 244 23.11 1.04 -8.21
C LYS A 244 21.82 1.57 -8.82
N TRP A 245 21.88 2.69 -9.54
CA TRP A 245 20.71 3.27 -10.20
C TRP A 245 20.15 2.39 -11.29
N THR A 246 21.02 1.77 -12.09
CA THR A 246 20.62 0.79 -13.11
C THR A 246 19.86 -0.37 -12.48
N ASN A 247 20.27 -0.84 -11.30
CA ASN A 247 19.55 -1.89 -10.57
C ASN A 247 18.18 -1.42 -10.06
N TRP A 248 18.07 -0.21 -9.51
CA TRP A 248 16.78 0.34 -9.06
C TRP A 248 15.82 0.63 -10.21
N GLU A 249 16.33 1.10 -11.35
CA GLU A 249 15.52 1.29 -12.55
C GLU A 249 15.04 -0.07 -13.09
N LYS A 250 15.93 -1.08 -13.18
CA LYS A 250 15.54 -2.45 -13.53
C LYS A 250 14.48 -3.00 -12.58
N GLU A 251 14.63 -2.79 -11.28
CA GLU A 251 13.66 -3.17 -10.25
C GLU A 251 12.29 -2.54 -10.51
N ALA A 252 12.23 -1.23 -10.76
CA ALA A 252 10.99 -0.52 -11.08
C ALA A 252 10.34 -1.04 -12.39
N ILE A 253 11.14 -1.30 -13.42
CA ILE A 253 10.67 -1.79 -14.73
C ILE A 253 10.13 -3.21 -14.62
N GLN A 254 10.90 -4.10 -14.01
CA GLN A 254 10.58 -5.52 -13.89
C GLN A 254 9.60 -5.81 -12.77
N TRP A 255 9.24 -4.82 -11.94
CA TRP A 255 8.43 -5.01 -10.74
C TRP A 255 7.20 -5.90 -11.03
N GLN A 256 7.29 -7.16 -10.61
CA GLN A 256 6.27 -8.18 -10.90
C GLN A 256 5.17 -8.14 -9.83
N TRP A 257 3.96 -7.81 -10.26
CA TRP A 257 2.83 -7.50 -9.37
C TRP A 257 2.34 -8.74 -8.60
N THR A 258 2.66 -9.94 -9.08
CA THR A 258 2.06 -11.21 -8.62
C THR A 258 3.04 -12.18 -7.95
N HIS A 259 4.35 -11.96 -8.02
CA HIS A 259 5.37 -12.93 -7.56
C HIS A 259 6.15 -12.50 -6.30
N GLN A 260 5.81 -11.35 -5.72
CA GLN A 260 6.47 -10.86 -4.50
C GLN A 260 5.99 -11.63 -3.27
N TRP A 261 6.90 -11.85 -2.32
CA TRP A 261 6.60 -12.40 -1.01
C TRP A 261 6.07 -11.30 -0.06
N ASN A 262 5.66 -11.67 1.14
CA ASN A 262 5.15 -10.81 2.21
C ASN A 262 3.99 -9.92 1.76
N ARG A 263 3.01 -10.52 1.09
CA ARG A 263 1.84 -9.82 0.55
C ARG A 263 0.58 -10.03 1.38
N MET A 264 0.02 -8.96 1.90
CA MET A 264 -1.29 -8.99 2.54
C MET A 264 -2.32 -8.35 1.61
N ALA A 265 -3.36 -9.10 1.24
CA ALA A 265 -4.50 -8.59 0.48
C ALA A 265 -5.74 -8.59 1.39
N ILE A 266 -6.39 -7.43 1.51
CA ILE A 266 -7.59 -7.23 2.33
C ILE A 266 -8.77 -6.98 1.40
N ASN A 267 -9.73 -7.90 1.39
CA ASN A 267 -10.91 -7.83 0.53
C ASN A 267 -12.11 -8.49 1.21
N PHE A 268 -12.74 -7.78 2.15
CA PHE A 268 -13.95 -8.22 2.83
C PHE A 268 -14.96 -7.08 2.89
N GLN A 269 -16.26 -7.40 2.88
CA GLN A 269 -17.35 -6.44 2.97
C GLN A 269 -17.94 -6.39 4.38
N ASP A 270 -18.86 -5.46 4.63
CA ASP A 270 -19.52 -5.34 5.93
C ASP A 270 -20.31 -6.62 6.29
N CYS A 271 -20.78 -7.35 5.28
CA CYS A 271 -21.43 -8.66 5.46
C CYS A 271 -20.45 -9.80 5.78
N ASP A 272 -19.14 -9.59 5.59
CA ASP A 272 -18.06 -10.53 5.90
C ASP A 272 -17.47 -10.30 7.30
N ILE A 273 -18.15 -9.52 8.14
CA ILE A 273 -17.79 -9.31 9.55
C ILE A 273 -18.53 -10.33 10.41
N GLY A 274 -17.78 -11.09 11.21
CA GLY A 274 -18.30 -12.07 12.16
C GLY A 274 -18.86 -11.46 13.44
N GLY A 275 -19.65 -12.25 14.18
CA GLY A 275 -20.16 -11.86 15.49
C GLY A 275 -19.02 -11.59 16.48
N GLY A 276 -19.18 -10.57 17.33
CA GLY A 276 -18.16 -10.17 18.32
C GLY A 276 -17.13 -9.14 17.83
N MET A 277 -17.14 -8.77 16.54
CA MET A 277 -16.30 -7.67 16.01
C MET A 277 -16.96 -6.29 16.11
N VAL A 278 -18.18 -6.22 16.62
CA VAL A 278 -18.94 -4.98 16.79
C VAL A 278 -18.77 -4.57 18.23
N GLU A 279 -17.99 -3.52 18.49
CA GLU A 279 -18.15 -2.80 19.75
C GLU A 279 -19.57 -2.26 19.79
N ALA A 280 -20.28 -2.58 20.86
CA ALA A 280 -21.65 -2.18 21.09
C ALA A 280 -21.72 -0.64 21.13
N ASN A 281 -22.09 -0.02 20.01
CA ASN A 281 -22.67 1.32 20.03
C ASN A 281 -24.15 1.26 20.49
N GLU A 282 -24.42 0.48 21.53
CA GLU A 282 -25.65 0.63 22.32
C GLU A 282 -25.30 1.50 23.51
N GLY A 283 -25.57 2.81 23.37
CA GLY A 283 -25.65 3.69 24.53
C GLY A 283 -26.64 3.14 25.57
N PRO A 284 -26.53 3.56 26.84
CA PRO A 284 -27.31 2.97 27.93
C PRO A 284 -28.81 3.08 27.61
N SER A 285 -29.46 1.93 27.50
CA SER A 285 -30.91 1.84 27.28
C SER A 285 -31.60 2.47 28.49
N GLU A 286 -32.38 3.53 28.27
CA GLU A 286 -33.17 4.15 29.34
C GLU A 286 -34.08 3.11 30.02
N PRO A 287 -34.19 3.13 31.36
CA PRO A 287 -35.07 2.21 32.07
C PRO A 287 -36.53 2.54 31.76
N LYS A 288 -37.29 1.52 31.34
CA LYS A 288 -38.73 1.62 31.09
C LYS A 288 -39.45 2.06 32.38
N LYS A 289 -40.11 3.21 32.33
CA LYS A 289 -40.98 3.69 33.41
C LYS A 289 -42.15 2.70 33.64
N PRO A 290 -42.53 2.43 34.90
CA PRO A 290 -43.66 1.56 35.19
C PRO A 290 -44.96 2.24 34.75
N LYS A 291 -45.84 1.48 34.10
CA LYS A 291 -47.19 1.92 33.76
C LYS A 291 -48.00 2.05 35.06
N LYS A 292 -48.61 3.22 35.28
CA LYS A 292 -49.74 3.39 36.20
C LYS A 292 -51.01 2.87 35.54
#